data_AF-A0A8J3UXH4-F1
#
_entry.id   AF-A0A8J3UXH4-F1
#
_cell.length_a   1.000
_cell.length_b   1.000
_cell.length_c   1.000
_cell.angle_alpha   90.00
_cell.angle_beta   90.00
_cell.angle_gamma   90.00
#
_symmetry.space_group_name_H-M   'P 1'
#
loop_
_entity.id
_entity.type
_entity.pdbx_description
1 polymer ?
#
loop_
_entity_poly.entity_id
_entity_poly.type
_entity_poly.pdbx_seq_one_letter_code
_entity_poly.pdbx_strand_id
1 'polypeptide(L)'
;MSRHRDVLEMLSEARPGQLDRGPRPLDLNAITAYPRDTTRRRRRRRLLVAGGLIPAVAAGALAVSAVVVRLDAPPPASTATGREASPPATAQQLLLTAADRVALERVADEKAIAGRYWVIKTEQGATRQVGPAGRPYDILQKISQESWLAWTPKDQSRFFFQGLGAAPATPADTAAWKRDGSPAKWTQPAPRGMKPVVITAASGPRRLKTTRGTGFVLGGRRVSAAELSTLPADPARLKAYLLKQDTTTGETQTEYLFWSANLLVLDMPVTPEVRAAAYRMMAGLKGVTTLGQVTDQQGRKGVAVAYTRRGDAGTLGQVRLIFDPRTGQAFAREFWNLGKSASGQGKLTSYTLVTSAAWSSATPPEK
;
A
#
# COMPACT_ATOMS: atom_id res chain seq x y z
N MET A 1 -10.46 -52.98 8.91
CA MET A 1 -9.00 -52.72 8.80
C MET A 1 -8.75 -52.00 7.50
N SER A 2 -8.43 -50.71 7.59
CA SER A 2 -8.10 -49.82 6.47
C SER A 2 -6.76 -50.16 5.84
N ARG A 3 -6.65 -50.11 4.50
CA ARG A 3 -5.44 -49.62 3.83
C ARG A 3 -5.84 -48.73 2.67
N HIS A 4 -5.47 -47.46 2.84
CA HIS A 4 -5.69 -46.34 1.95
C HIS A 4 -5.01 -46.55 0.60
N ARG A 5 -5.77 -46.31 -0.46
CA ARG A 5 -5.31 -46.14 -1.84
C ARG A 5 -4.52 -44.85 -2.02
N ASP A 6 -3.73 -44.88 -3.09
CA ASP A 6 -2.63 -44.03 -3.50
C ASP A 6 -2.91 -42.53 -3.55
N VAL A 7 -2.04 -41.76 -2.90
CA VAL A 7 -2.06 -40.29 -2.84
C VAL A 7 -1.74 -39.65 -4.20
N LEU A 8 -1.21 -40.43 -5.16
CA LEU A 8 -1.04 -40.00 -6.55
C LEU A 8 -2.39 -39.75 -7.26
N GLU A 9 -3.49 -40.32 -6.77
CA GLU A 9 -4.85 -40.05 -7.26
C GLU A 9 -5.45 -38.78 -6.62
N MET A 10 -4.98 -38.36 -5.43
CA MET A 10 -5.34 -37.06 -4.83
C MET A 10 -4.61 -35.87 -5.48
N LEU A 11 -3.52 -36.12 -6.21
CA LEU A 11 -2.77 -35.08 -6.93
C LEU A 11 -3.34 -34.80 -8.33
N SER A 12 -4.29 -35.62 -8.83
CA SER A 12 -4.93 -35.44 -10.13
C SER A 12 -6.23 -34.60 -10.07
N GLU A 13 -6.83 -34.42 -8.89
CA GLU A 13 -7.97 -33.51 -8.67
C GLU A 13 -7.54 -32.04 -8.44
N ALA A 14 -6.24 -31.77 -8.36
CA ALA A 14 -5.66 -30.44 -8.31
C ALA A 14 -5.45 -29.86 -9.72
N ARG A 15 -6.52 -29.59 -10.46
CA ARG A 15 -6.52 -28.58 -11.54
C ARG A 15 -7.76 -27.66 -11.45
N PRO A 16 -7.56 -26.33 -11.30
CA PRO A 16 -8.61 -25.39 -10.92
C PRO A 16 -9.51 -24.99 -12.09
N GLY A 17 -10.82 -25.26 -11.96
CA GLY A 17 -11.88 -24.63 -12.73
C GLY A 17 -12.26 -23.28 -12.12
N GLN A 18 -11.81 -22.19 -12.73
CA GLN A 18 -12.28 -20.83 -12.44
C GLN A 18 -13.76 -20.66 -12.83
N LEU A 19 -14.69 -20.56 -11.86
CA LEU A 19 -16.00 -19.84 -11.90
C LEU A 19 -16.45 -19.77 -10.40
N ASP A 20 -16.55 -18.64 -9.69
CA ASP A 20 -17.44 -17.50 -9.91
C ASP A 20 -16.97 -16.25 -9.14
N ARG A 21 -17.24 -15.09 -9.76
CA ARG A 21 -16.95 -13.75 -9.24
C ARG A 21 -17.98 -13.29 -8.21
N GLY A 22 -17.49 -12.67 -7.15
CA GLY A 22 -18.21 -11.74 -6.27
C GLY A 22 -17.25 -11.07 -5.29
N PRO A 23 -17.60 -9.92 -4.68
CA PRO A 23 -16.75 -9.24 -3.72
C PRO A 23 -16.42 -10.17 -2.56
N ARG A 24 -15.11 -10.40 -2.31
CA ARG A 24 -14.68 -11.17 -1.14
C ARG A 24 -15.13 -10.44 0.13
N PRO A 25 -15.58 -11.15 1.18
CA PRO A 25 -15.58 -10.62 2.54
C PRO A 25 -14.21 -10.02 2.84
N LEU A 26 -14.17 -9.02 3.74
CA LEU A 26 -12.96 -8.29 4.11
C LEU A 26 -11.90 -9.25 4.66
N ASP A 27 -11.12 -9.84 3.76
CA ASP A 27 -9.96 -10.65 4.07
C ASP A 27 -8.83 -9.65 4.32
N LEU A 28 -8.50 -9.48 5.59
CA LEU A 28 -7.42 -8.59 6.03
C LEU A 28 -6.07 -9.05 5.47
N ASN A 29 -5.92 -10.36 5.21
CA ASN A 29 -4.78 -10.87 4.45
C ASN A 29 -4.86 -10.45 2.99
N ALA A 30 -6.02 -10.11 2.42
CA ALA A 30 -6.14 -9.57 1.06
C ALA A 30 -5.90 -8.05 0.97
N ILE A 31 -5.98 -7.32 2.09
CA ILE A 31 -5.58 -5.90 2.18
C ILE A 31 -4.06 -5.79 2.30
N THR A 32 -3.43 -6.72 3.04
CA THR A 32 -1.97 -6.83 3.15
C THR A 32 -1.33 -7.73 2.10
N ALA A 33 -2.09 -8.61 1.45
CA ALA A 33 -1.61 -9.35 0.29
C ALA A 33 -1.56 -8.42 -0.90
N TYR A 34 -0.55 -8.69 -1.72
CA TYR A 34 -0.40 -8.11 -3.02
C TYR A 34 -1.72 -8.15 -3.82
N PRO A 35 -2.20 -7.01 -4.35
CA PRO A 35 -3.40 -7.01 -5.17
C PRO A 35 -3.13 -7.79 -6.47
N ARG A 36 -3.64 -9.01 -6.55
CA ARG A 36 -3.67 -9.79 -7.80
C ARG A 36 -4.88 -9.40 -8.61
N ASP A 37 -4.66 -8.92 -9.82
CA ASP A 37 -5.72 -8.55 -10.74
C ASP A 37 -6.26 -9.82 -11.41
N THR A 38 -7.25 -10.48 -10.83
CA THR A 38 -7.84 -11.69 -11.43
C THR A 38 -8.98 -11.31 -12.36
N THR A 39 -8.67 -10.87 -13.59
CA THR A 39 -9.70 -10.76 -14.64
C THR A 39 -9.25 -11.38 -15.97
N ARG A 40 -9.60 -12.65 -16.18
CA ARG A 40 -9.40 -13.31 -17.48
C ARG A 40 -10.39 -12.78 -18.52
N ARG A 41 -9.80 -12.40 -19.64
CA ARG A 41 -10.32 -11.87 -20.92
C ARG A 41 -11.64 -12.50 -21.39
N ARG A 42 -12.71 -11.70 -21.52
CA ARG A 42 -13.84 -12.04 -22.40
C ARG A 42 -13.65 -11.24 -23.70
N ARG A 43 -13.09 -11.89 -24.74
CA ARG A 43 -12.99 -11.35 -26.10
C ARG A 43 -14.42 -11.02 -26.57
N ARG A 44 -14.79 -9.73 -26.61
CA ARG A 44 -15.97 -9.28 -27.36
C ARG A 44 -15.49 -8.76 -28.70
N ARG A 45 -15.85 -9.48 -29.77
CA ARG A 45 -15.79 -9.01 -31.17
C ARG A 45 -16.62 -7.73 -31.24
N ARG A 46 -16.05 -6.62 -31.71
CA ARG A 46 -16.79 -5.39 -32.00
C ARG A 46 -16.91 -5.27 -33.51
N LEU A 47 -18.16 -5.29 -33.97
CA LEU A 47 -18.57 -4.90 -35.31
C LEU A 47 -18.29 -3.40 -35.48
N LEU A 48 -17.70 -3.05 -36.61
CA LEU A 48 -17.48 -1.69 -37.08
C LEU A 48 -18.80 -1.11 -37.56
N VAL A 49 -19.17 0.07 -37.08
CA VAL A 49 -20.10 0.97 -37.77
C VAL A 49 -19.47 2.36 -37.77
N ALA A 50 -19.41 2.93 -38.96
CA ALA A 50 -18.75 4.17 -39.35
C ALA A 50 -19.68 5.40 -39.23
N GLY A 51 -19.08 6.59 -39.34
CA GLY A 51 -19.73 7.89 -39.54
C GLY A 51 -19.79 8.73 -38.25
N GLY A 52 -19.44 10.02 -38.19
CA GLY A 52 -19.04 10.99 -39.20
C GLY A 52 -18.58 12.30 -38.50
N LEU A 53 -18.00 13.19 -39.29
CA LEU A 53 -17.47 14.55 -38.99
C LEU A 53 -18.55 15.48 -38.35
N ILE A 54 -18.32 16.67 -37.76
CA ILE A 54 -17.62 17.93 -38.15
C ILE A 54 -17.50 18.87 -36.87
N PRO A 55 -17.16 20.19 -36.90
CA PRO A 55 -15.85 20.87 -36.67
C PRO A 55 -15.72 21.74 -35.39
N ALA A 56 -14.54 22.35 -35.26
CA ALA A 56 -14.06 23.35 -34.29
C ALA A 56 -14.73 24.74 -34.34
N VAL A 57 -14.67 25.47 -33.22
CA VAL A 57 -14.72 26.95 -33.14
C VAL A 57 -13.73 27.44 -32.07
N ALA A 58 -12.97 28.47 -32.39
CA ALA A 58 -11.98 29.18 -31.57
C ALA A 58 -12.47 30.58 -31.17
N ALA A 59 -11.87 31.17 -30.12
CA ALA A 59 -11.80 32.60 -29.71
C ALA A 59 -12.12 32.74 -28.20
N GLY A 60 -11.48 33.58 -27.37
CA GLY A 60 -10.47 34.61 -27.57
C GLY A 60 -9.87 35.04 -26.22
N ALA A 61 -8.85 35.89 -26.28
CA ALA A 61 -8.00 36.38 -25.19
C ALA A 61 -8.72 37.28 -24.18
N LEU A 62 -8.12 37.48 -22.99
CA LEU A 62 -7.96 38.79 -22.33
C LEU A 62 -6.89 38.69 -21.22
N ALA A 63 -5.80 39.44 -21.41
CA ALA A 63 -4.79 39.73 -20.39
C ALA A 63 -5.26 40.94 -19.58
N VAL A 64 -5.17 40.87 -18.24
CA VAL A 64 -5.37 42.03 -17.36
C VAL A 64 -4.16 42.14 -16.44
N SER A 65 -3.46 43.26 -16.65
CA SER A 65 -2.37 43.80 -15.87
C SER A 65 -2.86 44.23 -14.49
N ALA A 66 -2.10 43.93 -13.43
CA ALA A 66 -2.32 44.52 -12.11
C ALA A 66 -0.99 44.94 -11.47
N VAL A 67 -0.77 46.26 -11.55
CA VAL A 67 -0.24 47.20 -10.56
C VAL A 67 0.84 46.69 -9.59
N VAL A 68 2.04 47.25 -9.78
CA VAL A 68 3.15 47.25 -8.82
C VAL A 68 2.84 48.24 -7.71
N VAL A 69 2.74 47.77 -6.47
CA VAL A 69 2.88 48.62 -5.28
C VAL A 69 4.16 48.20 -4.56
N ARG A 70 5.19 49.04 -4.68
CA ARG A 70 6.39 49.01 -3.84
C ARG A 70 6.00 49.48 -2.45
N LEU A 71 6.24 48.66 -1.43
CA LEU A 71 6.42 49.12 -0.06
C LEU A 71 7.81 48.68 0.42
N ASP A 72 8.49 49.62 1.05
CA ASP A 72 9.91 49.61 1.44
C ASP A 72 10.32 48.44 2.34
N ALA A 73 11.58 48.01 2.16
CA ALA A 73 12.26 47.00 2.94
C ALA A 73 13.03 47.61 4.14
N PRO A 74 13.13 46.89 5.27
CA PRO A 74 14.22 47.05 6.25
C PRO A 74 15.39 46.06 6.00
N PRO A 75 16.58 46.29 6.59
CA PRO A 75 17.92 45.97 6.05
C PRO A 75 18.34 44.48 6.10
N PRO A 76 19.43 44.09 5.40
CA PRO A 76 19.76 42.69 5.16
C PRO A 76 20.40 42.04 6.38
N ALA A 77 19.76 41.00 6.92
CA ALA A 77 20.40 40.08 7.83
C ALA A 77 20.95 38.87 7.04
N SER A 78 22.26 38.86 6.89
CA SER A 78 23.17 37.74 6.62
C SER A 78 22.60 36.53 5.87
N THR A 79 23.02 36.42 4.61
CA THR A 79 23.08 35.17 3.85
C THR A 79 23.85 34.10 4.62
N ALA A 80 23.15 33.32 5.44
CA ALA A 80 23.47 31.92 5.59
C ALA A 80 22.79 31.21 4.41
N THR A 81 23.54 31.01 3.33
CA THR A 81 23.18 30.05 2.28
C THR A 81 23.15 28.66 2.88
N GLY A 82 22.09 28.36 3.62
CA GLY A 82 21.59 27.00 3.77
C GLY A 82 21.16 26.60 2.37
N ARG A 83 22.04 25.90 1.67
CA ARG A 83 21.70 25.18 0.45
C ARG A 83 20.58 24.22 0.82
N GLU A 84 19.33 24.67 0.68
CA GLU A 84 18.20 23.75 0.55
C GLU A 84 18.58 22.85 -0.62
N ALA A 85 18.99 21.64 -0.27
CA ALA A 85 19.37 20.64 -1.25
C ALA A 85 18.18 20.50 -2.20
N SER A 86 18.40 20.84 -3.47
CA SER A 86 17.39 20.64 -4.51
C SER A 86 16.86 19.22 -4.37
N PRO A 87 15.53 19.01 -4.44
CA PRO A 87 14.97 17.67 -4.34
C PRO A 87 15.69 16.75 -5.34
N PRO A 88 16.06 15.52 -4.95
CA PRO A 88 16.83 14.62 -5.81
C PRO A 88 16.13 14.48 -7.16
N ALA A 89 16.88 14.72 -8.24
CA ALA A 89 16.33 14.80 -9.59
C ALA A 89 15.78 13.45 -10.07
N THR A 90 16.15 12.34 -9.41
CA THR A 90 15.73 10.98 -9.79
C THR A 90 15.29 10.14 -8.58
N ALA A 91 14.44 9.14 -8.85
CA ALA A 91 14.03 8.14 -7.86
C ALA A 91 15.22 7.40 -7.25
N GLN A 92 16.23 7.10 -8.07
CA GLN A 92 17.45 6.43 -7.63
C GLN A 92 18.18 7.25 -6.57
N GLN A 93 18.45 8.54 -6.84
CA GLN A 93 19.12 9.43 -5.90
C GLN A 93 18.32 9.57 -4.60
N LEU A 94 16.99 9.67 -4.71
CA LEU A 94 16.11 9.77 -3.56
C LEU A 94 16.19 8.52 -2.66
N LEU A 95 16.18 7.33 -3.26
CA LEU A 95 16.27 6.06 -2.55
C LEU A 95 17.65 5.82 -1.94
N LEU A 96 18.73 6.17 -2.64
CA LEU A 96 20.08 6.10 -2.08
C LEU A 96 20.24 7.04 -0.89
N THR A 97 19.70 8.26 -0.99
CA THR A 97 19.68 9.19 0.15
C THR A 97 18.92 8.59 1.33
N ALA A 98 17.73 8.02 1.10
CA ALA A 98 16.97 7.35 2.16
C ALA A 98 17.76 6.19 2.80
N ALA A 99 18.49 5.41 1.99
CA ALA A 99 19.34 4.34 2.48
C ALA A 99 20.46 4.84 3.40
N ASP A 100 21.09 5.97 3.04
CA ASP A 100 22.15 6.55 3.86
C ASP A 100 21.58 7.16 5.14
N ARG A 101 20.40 7.80 5.09
CA ARG A 101 19.74 8.34 6.29
C ARG A 101 19.35 7.24 7.28
N VAL A 102 18.78 6.15 6.81
CA VAL A 102 18.41 5.04 7.71
C VAL A 102 19.65 4.30 8.22
N ALA A 103 20.73 4.20 7.45
CA ALA A 103 21.99 3.61 7.93
C ALA A 103 22.68 4.48 9.01
N LEU A 104 22.39 5.78 9.06
CA LEU A 104 22.86 6.69 10.10
C LEU A 104 21.98 6.65 11.36
N GLU A 105 20.85 5.95 11.33
CA GLU A 105 20.01 5.72 12.51
C GLU A 105 20.85 4.99 13.55
N ARG A 106 21.34 5.71 14.56
CA ARG A 106 22.04 5.11 15.70
C ARG A 106 21.05 4.21 16.42
N VAL A 107 21.18 2.90 16.24
CA VAL A 107 20.51 1.95 17.12
C VAL A 107 21.13 2.17 18.50
N ALA A 108 20.43 2.87 19.38
CA ALA A 108 20.93 3.24 20.69
C ALA A 108 21.32 2.04 21.56
N ASP A 109 20.96 0.83 21.15
CA ASP A 109 21.52 -0.43 21.60
C ASP A 109 21.11 -1.50 20.58
N GLU A 110 22.02 -2.29 20.00
CA GLU A 110 21.61 -3.52 19.28
C GLU A 110 20.73 -4.43 20.16
N LYS A 111 20.87 -4.31 21.49
CA LYS A 111 20.01 -4.93 22.51
C LYS A 111 18.60 -4.34 22.61
N ALA A 112 18.32 -3.16 22.04
CA ALA A 112 16.97 -2.58 21.96
C ALA A 112 16.07 -3.31 20.95
N ILE A 113 16.64 -4.18 20.10
CA ILE A 113 15.92 -5.10 19.19
C ILE A 113 15.54 -6.41 19.92
N ALA A 114 15.21 -6.34 21.22
CA ALA A 114 15.00 -7.53 22.05
C ALA A 114 13.70 -7.47 22.87
N GLY A 115 12.64 -6.88 22.32
CA GLY A 115 11.31 -6.99 22.91
C GLY A 115 10.71 -8.39 22.68
N ARG A 116 9.84 -8.82 23.61
CA ARG A 116 9.05 -10.05 23.44
C ARG A 116 8.10 -9.97 22.22
N TYR A 117 7.65 -8.76 21.90
CA TYR A 117 6.76 -8.44 20.81
C TYR A 117 7.30 -7.30 19.96
N TRP A 118 7.12 -7.42 18.64
CA TRP A 118 7.09 -6.26 17.75
C TRP A 118 5.67 -5.72 17.70
N VAL A 119 5.47 -4.49 18.18
CA VAL A 119 4.16 -3.85 18.24
C VAL A 119 4.07 -2.81 17.13
N ILE A 120 3.13 -3.00 16.21
CA ILE A 120 2.89 -2.09 15.11
C ILE A 120 1.40 -1.67 15.07
N LYS A 121 1.17 -0.37 14.97
CA LYS A 121 -0.15 0.23 14.77
C LYS A 121 -0.23 0.78 13.36
N THR A 122 -1.28 0.40 12.65
CA THR A 122 -1.54 0.83 11.29
C THR A 122 -2.95 1.34 11.13
N GLU A 123 -3.12 2.36 10.29
CA GLU A 123 -4.42 2.70 9.69
C GLU A 123 -4.40 2.20 8.25
N GLN A 124 -5.39 1.42 7.87
CA GLN A 124 -5.60 0.99 6.50
C GLN A 124 -6.90 1.60 5.99
N GLY A 125 -6.89 1.99 4.72
CA GLY A 125 -8.12 2.40 4.05
C GLY A 125 -8.24 1.76 2.68
N ALA A 126 -9.48 1.52 2.27
CA ALA A 126 -9.78 0.99 0.95
C ALA A 126 -11.01 1.67 0.37
N THR A 127 -10.90 2.06 -0.89
CA THR A 127 -12.02 2.61 -1.65
C THR A 127 -12.99 1.49 -1.98
N ARG A 128 -14.29 1.76 -1.82
CA ARG A 128 -15.39 0.87 -2.14
C ARG A 128 -16.41 1.63 -2.96
N GLN A 129 -16.80 1.06 -4.09
CA GLN A 129 -17.92 1.58 -4.85
C GLN A 129 -19.23 1.12 -4.18
N VAL A 130 -20.12 2.08 -3.93
CA VAL A 130 -21.42 1.86 -3.29
C VAL A 130 -22.49 2.73 -3.96
N GLY A 131 -23.71 2.68 -3.43
CA GLY A 131 -24.86 3.40 -3.97
C GLY A 131 -25.60 2.62 -5.06
N PRO A 132 -26.63 3.22 -5.65
CA PRO A 132 -27.47 2.57 -6.65
C PRO A 132 -26.72 2.36 -7.98
N ALA A 133 -27.05 1.27 -8.68
CA ALA A 133 -26.31 0.78 -9.85
C ALA A 133 -26.14 1.78 -11.00
N GLY A 134 -27.06 2.75 -11.15
CA GLY A 134 -26.99 3.76 -12.20
C GLY A 134 -26.18 5.02 -11.84
N ARG A 135 -25.85 5.23 -10.57
CA ARG A 135 -25.15 6.42 -10.09
C ARG A 135 -24.26 6.09 -8.87
N PRO A 136 -23.33 5.14 -9.01
CA PRO A 136 -22.49 4.75 -7.88
C PRO A 136 -21.55 5.89 -7.49
N TYR A 137 -21.07 5.85 -6.26
CA TYR A 137 -20.04 6.73 -5.72
C TYR A 137 -19.05 5.93 -4.88
N ASP A 138 -17.86 6.49 -4.70
CA ASP A 138 -16.78 5.87 -3.99
C ASP A 138 -16.79 6.32 -2.51
N ILE A 139 -16.74 5.38 -1.58
CA ILE A 139 -16.48 5.63 -0.15
C ILE A 139 -15.10 5.10 0.22
N LEU A 140 -14.41 5.79 1.13
CA LEU A 140 -13.18 5.33 1.75
C LEU A 140 -13.52 4.67 3.09
N GLN A 141 -13.44 3.35 3.12
CA GLN A 141 -13.61 2.56 4.35
C GLN A 141 -12.26 2.46 5.07
N LYS A 142 -12.24 2.75 6.38
CA LYS A 142 -11.03 2.76 7.19
C LYS A 142 -11.06 1.71 8.30
N ILE A 143 -9.90 1.17 8.64
CA ILE A 143 -9.69 0.25 9.76
C ILE A 143 -8.37 0.56 10.47
N SER A 144 -8.39 0.55 11.79
CA SER A 144 -7.19 0.53 12.62
C SER A 144 -6.83 -0.91 12.93
N GLN A 145 -5.54 -1.22 12.84
CA GLN A 145 -4.98 -2.50 13.26
C GLN A 145 -3.78 -2.28 14.17
N GLU A 146 -3.82 -2.88 15.36
CA GLU A 146 -2.69 -2.99 16.27
C GLU A 146 -2.25 -4.45 16.33
N SER A 147 -1.01 -4.72 15.98
CA SER A 147 -0.46 -6.08 15.95
C SER A 147 0.66 -6.19 16.97
N TRP A 148 0.49 -7.10 17.92
CA TRP A 148 1.52 -7.58 18.83
C TRP A 148 2.08 -8.87 18.24
N LEU A 149 3.14 -8.75 17.46
CA LEU A 149 3.75 -9.88 16.77
C LEU A 149 4.76 -10.54 17.69
N ALA A 150 4.47 -11.78 18.07
CA ALA A 150 5.35 -12.58 18.92
C ALA A 150 6.69 -12.79 18.21
N TRP A 151 7.79 -12.50 18.91
CA TRP A 151 9.13 -12.71 18.36
C TRP A 151 9.53 -14.18 18.39
N THR A 152 9.10 -14.92 19.40
CA THR A 152 9.38 -16.35 19.53
C THR A 152 8.10 -17.16 19.42
N PRO A 153 8.16 -18.43 18.99
CA PRO A 153 6.98 -19.30 18.92
C PRO A 153 6.39 -19.66 20.29
N LYS A 154 7.08 -19.33 21.39
CA LYS A 154 6.57 -19.53 22.76
C LYS A 154 5.40 -18.59 23.06
N ASP A 155 5.33 -17.47 22.36
CA ASP A 155 4.30 -16.45 22.54
C ASP A 155 3.26 -16.49 21.42
N GLN A 156 2.06 -16.01 21.73
CA GLN A 156 0.98 -15.85 20.76
C GLN A 156 0.97 -14.43 20.21
N SER A 157 0.86 -14.30 18.88
CA SER A 157 0.62 -13.01 18.26
C SER A 157 -0.83 -12.58 18.49
N ARG A 158 -1.05 -11.32 18.84
CA ARG A 158 -2.38 -10.73 19.02
C ARG A 158 -2.61 -9.61 18.03
N PHE A 159 -3.82 -9.57 17.46
CA PHE A 159 -4.22 -8.60 16.47
C PHE A 159 -5.52 -7.96 16.91
N PHE A 160 -5.50 -6.64 17.08
CA PHE A 160 -6.67 -5.85 17.39
C PHE A 160 -7.10 -5.09 16.17
N PHE A 161 -8.37 -5.23 15.80
CA PHE A 161 -8.97 -4.59 14.65
C PHE A 161 -10.11 -3.69 15.08
N GLN A 162 -10.22 -2.52 14.50
CA GLN A 162 -11.34 -1.61 14.73
C GLN A 162 -11.70 -0.92 13.43
N GLY A 163 -12.91 -1.13 12.93
CA GLY A 163 -13.43 -0.34 11.81
C GLY A 163 -13.55 1.12 12.27
N LEU A 164 -12.96 2.06 11.53
CA LEU A 164 -13.01 3.49 11.83
C LEU A 164 -14.17 4.19 11.11
N GLY A 165 -15.01 3.42 10.43
CA GLY A 165 -16.11 3.93 9.62
C GLY A 165 -15.75 4.09 8.15
N ALA A 166 -16.67 4.70 7.41
CA ALA A 166 -16.52 4.98 6.00
C ALA A 166 -17.19 6.31 5.65
N ALA A 167 -16.55 7.07 4.77
CA ALA A 167 -17.05 8.35 4.30
C ALA A 167 -16.83 8.47 2.79
N PRO A 168 -17.56 9.35 2.09
CA PRO A 168 -17.31 9.60 0.67
C PRO A 168 -15.83 9.96 0.41
N ALA A 169 -15.24 9.37 -0.63
CA ALA A 169 -13.79 9.43 -0.86
C ALA A 169 -13.32 10.80 -1.40
N THR A 170 -14.17 11.50 -2.14
CA THR A 170 -13.87 12.80 -2.75
C THR A 170 -15.01 13.81 -2.56
N PRO A 171 -14.80 15.10 -2.86
CA PRO A 171 -15.90 16.08 -2.89
C PRO A 171 -17.02 15.70 -3.87
N ALA A 172 -16.67 15.09 -5.01
CA ALA A 172 -17.65 14.61 -5.99
C ALA A 172 -18.48 13.45 -5.43
N ASP A 173 -17.83 12.50 -4.74
CA ASP A 173 -18.54 11.42 -4.03
C ASP A 173 -19.39 11.96 -2.89
N THR A 174 -18.94 13.02 -2.21
CA THR A 174 -19.71 13.66 -1.15
C THR A 174 -21.01 14.24 -1.69
N ALA A 175 -20.98 14.91 -2.85
CA ALA A 175 -22.19 15.40 -3.50
C ALA A 175 -23.11 14.25 -3.95
N ALA A 176 -22.55 13.15 -4.46
CA ALA A 176 -23.30 11.97 -4.86
C ALA A 176 -23.97 11.26 -3.67
N TRP A 177 -23.24 11.07 -2.57
CA TRP A 177 -23.73 10.51 -1.32
C TRP A 177 -24.87 11.36 -0.72
N LYS A 178 -24.75 12.69 -0.76
CA LYS A 178 -25.83 13.59 -0.34
C LYS A 178 -27.08 13.44 -1.20
N ARG A 179 -26.93 13.34 -2.52
CA ARG A 179 -28.06 13.06 -3.45
C ARG A 179 -28.69 11.68 -3.22
N ASP A 180 -27.93 10.74 -2.69
CA ASP A 180 -28.40 9.39 -2.33
C ASP A 180 -29.06 9.32 -0.94
N GLY A 181 -29.31 10.48 -0.30
CA GLY A 181 -29.97 10.55 1.01
C GLY A 181 -29.03 10.38 2.20
N SER A 182 -27.71 10.53 1.98
CA SER A 182 -26.68 10.43 3.02
C SER A 182 -26.73 9.13 3.86
N PRO A 183 -26.82 7.94 3.24
CA PRO A 183 -26.95 6.69 3.98
C PRO A 183 -25.74 6.47 4.91
N ALA A 184 -26.01 5.93 6.10
CA ALA A 184 -24.98 5.57 7.08
C ALA A 184 -24.54 4.10 6.99
N LYS A 185 -25.18 3.30 6.12
CA LYS A 185 -24.93 1.86 5.96
C LYS A 185 -25.08 1.47 4.49
N TRP A 186 -24.19 0.59 4.03
CA TRP A 186 -24.23 0.02 2.69
C TRP A 186 -24.09 -1.50 2.77
N THR A 187 -24.83 -2.21 1.93
CA THR A 187 -24.77 -3.67 1.84
C THR A 187 -24.22 -4.06 0.48
N GLN A 188 -23.06 -4.72 0.47
CA GLN A 188 -22.48 -5.28 -0.74
C GLN A 188 -22.87 -6.76 -0.88
N PRO A 189 -23.31 -7.19 -2.08
CA PRO A 189 -23.62 -8.58 -2.33
C PRO A 189 -22.35 -9.43 -2.17
N ALA A 190 -22.51 -10.62 -1.61
CA ALA A 190 -21.44 -11.62 -1.49
C ALA A 190 -21.72 -12.81 -2.43
N PRO A 191 -20.71 -13.58 -2.83
CA PRO A 191 -20.89 -14.85 -3.54
C PRO A 191 -21.89 -15.78 -2.85
N ARG A 192 -22.49 -16.69 -3.62
CA ARG A 192 -23.46 -17.66 -3.10
C ARG A 192 -22.84 -18.46 -1.95
N GLY A 193 -23.54 -18.53 -0.82
CA GLY A 193 -23.08 -19.21 0.40
C GLY A 193 -22.30 -18.32 1.38
N MET A 194 -22.05 -17.05 1.06
CA MET A 194 -21.43 -16.09 1.98
C MET A 194 -22.43 -15.02 2.43
N LYS A 195 -22.25 -14.51 3.65
CA LYS A 195 -23.05 -13.39 4.17
C LYS A 195 -22.68 -12.09 3.42
N PRO A 196 -23.66 -11.23 3.09
CA PRO A 196 -23.39 -9.90 2.55
C PRO A 196 -22.44 -9.10 3.43
N VAL A 197 -21.61 -8.28 2.81
CA VAL A 197 -20.69 -7.39 3.53
C VAL A 197 -21.43 -6.11 3.86
N VAL A 198 -21.56 -5.81 5.16
CA VAL A 198 -22.16 -4.56 5.64
C VAL A 198 -21.04 -3.57 5.96
N ILE A 199 -21.11 -2.39 5.33
CA ILE A 199 -20.20 -1.26 5.56
C ILE A 199 -20.97 -0.19 6.33
N THR A 200 -20.37 0.36 7.39
CA THR A 200 -20.98 1.39 8.23
C THR A 200 -20.18 2.68 8.19
N ALA A 201 -20.87 3.82 8.22
CA ALA A 201 -20.23 5.13 8.31
C ALA A 201 -19.58 5.38 9.67
N ALA A 202 -20.17 4.83 10.74
CA ALA A 202 -19.66 4.95 12.10
C ALA A 202 -18.53 3.95 12.39
N SER A 203 -17.68 4.30 13.36
CA SER A 203 -16.70 3.39 13.95
C SER A 203 -17.40 2.17 14.55
N GLY A 204 -16.78 1.02 14.34
CA GLY A 204 -17.17 -0.23 14.99
C GLY A 204 -16.43 -0.44 16.31
N PRO A 205 -16.85 -1.46 17.07
CA PRO A 205 -16.14 -1.91 18.26
C PRO A 205 -14.82 -2.62 17.92
N ARG A 206 -13.86 -2.59 18.85
CA ARG A 206 -12.58 -3.30 18.74
C ARG A 206 -12.78 -4.82 18.79
N ARG A 207 -11.94 -5.56 18.06
CA ARG A 207 -11.99 -7.01 17.92
C ARG A 207 -10.60 -7.59 18.09
N LEU A 208 -10.47 -8.60 18.95
CA LEU A 208 -9.23 -9.35 19.13
C LEU A 208 -9.25 -10.63 18.29
N LYS A 209 -8.15 -10.91 17.62
CA LYS A 209 -7.80 -12.21 17.04
C LYS A 209 -6.44 -12.64 17.56
N THR A 210 -6.33 -13.91 17.94
CA THR A 210 -5.08 -14.51 18.41
C THR A 210 -4.63 -15.59 17.45
N THR A 211 -3.32 -15.71 17.22
CA THR A 211 -2.76 -16.75 16.35
C THR A 211 -1.43 -17.25 16.90
N ARG A 212 -1.17 -18.56 16.76
CA ARG A 212 0.13 -19.17 17.12
C ARG A 212 1.14 -18.93 16.00
N GLY A 213 2.39 -18.67 16.38
CA GLY A 213 3.49 -18.40 15.44
C GLY A 213 3.65 -16.93 15.07
N THR A 214 4.68 -16.65 14.27
CA THR A 214 5.00 -15.29 13.81
C THR A 214 4.00 -14.83 12.76
N GLY A 215 3.60 -13.55 12.83
CA GLY A 215 2.68 -12.94 11.89
C GLY A 215 3.34 -12.32 10.66
N PHE A 216 4.66 -12.47 10.49
CA PHE A 216 5.40 -11.83 9.42
C PHE A 216 5.19 -12.53 8.08
N VAL A 217 4.89 -11.76 7.04
CA VAL A 217 4.77 -12.22 5.66
C VAL A 217 5.69 -11.38 4.79
N LEU A 218 6.64 -12.02 4.09
CA LEU A 218 7.59 -11.38 3.18
C LEU A 218 7.50 -12.08 1.82
N GLY A 219 7.24 -11.31 0.75
CA GLY A 219 7.16 -11.86 -0.60
C GLY A 219 6.10 -12.96 -0.78
N GLY A 220 5.00 -12.91 -0.02
CA GLY A 220 3.91 -13.90 -0.07
C GLY A 220 4.13 -15.15 0.80
N ARG A 221 5.27 -15.26 1.49
CA ARG A 221 5.58 -16.38 2.40
C ARG A 221 5.60 -15.92 3.85
N ARG A 222 5.17 -16.79 4.77
CA ARG A 222 5.37 -16.58 6.21
C ARG A 222 6.85 -16.71 6.55
N VAL A 223 7.39 -15.74 7.28
CA VAL A 223 8.78 -15.73 7.76
C VAL A 223 8.82 -15.71 9.29
N SER A 224 9.79 -16.42 9.85
CA SER A 224 10.08 -16.39 11.28
C SER A 224 10.90 -15.16 11.66
N ALA A 225 10.91 -14.83 12.95
CA ALA A 225 11.79 -13.79 13.49
C ALA A 225 13.28 -14.09 13.24
N ALA A 226 13.69 -15.36 13.40
CA ALA A 226 15.06 -15.78 13.14
C ALA A 226 15.46 -15.58 11.66
N GLU A 227 14.55 -15.87 10.73
CA GLU A 227 14.76 -15.56 9.30
C GLU A 227 14.87 -14.05 9.06
N LEU A 228 14.05 -13.23 9.72
CA LEU A 228 14.14 -11.76 9.61
C LEU A 228 15.48 -11.22 10.13
N SER A 229 15.96 -11.74 11.26
CA SER A 229 17.25 -11.34 11.85
C SER A 229 18.47 -11.74 11.02
N THR A 230 18.31 -12.66 10.07
CA THR A 230 19.40 -13.16 9.21
C THR A 230 19.31 -12.64 7.78
N LEU A 231 18.41 -11.69 7.52
CA LEU A 231 18.30 -11.08 6.20
C LEU A 231 19.61 -10.39 5.79
N PRO A 232 20.08 -10.56 4.53
CA PRO A 232 21.31 -9.91 4.09
C PRO A 232 21.19 -8.38 4.09
N ALA A 233 22.16 -7.71 4.69
CA ALA A 233 22.32 -6.25 4.65
C ALA A 233 23.06 -5.74 3.39
N ASP A 234 23.39 -6.63 2.45
CA ASP A 234 23.92 -6.27 1.15
C ASP A 234 22.79 -6.30 0.11
N PRO A 235 22.61 -5.25 -0.72
CA PRO A 235 21.47 -5.14 -1.62
C PRO A 235 21.43 -6.24 -2.69
N ALA A 236 22.57 -6.72 -3.19
CA ALA A 236 22.62 -7.77 -4.19
C ALA A 236 22.28 -9.14 -3.59
N ARG A 237 22.82 -9.44 -2.40
CA ARG A 237 22.48 -10.65 -1.64
C ARG A 237 21.04 -10.64 -1.17
N LEU A 238 20.50 -9.50 -0.74
CA LEU A 238 19.09 -9.35 -0.37
C LEU A 238 18.18 -9.62 -1.58
N LYS A 239 18.49 -9.03 -2.73
CA LYS A 239 17.79 -9.30 -3.99
C LYS A 239 17.81 -10.79 -4.32
N ALA A 240 18.98 -11.42 -4.30
CA ALA A 240 19.10 -12.85 -4.59
C ALA A 240 18.33 -13.72 -3.58
N TYR A 241 18.36 -13.35 -2.29
CA TYR A 241 17.57 -14.01 -1.25
C TYR A 241 16.08 -13.94 -1.57
N LEU A 242 15.53 -12.75 -1.82
CA LEU A 242 14.11 -12.57 -2.10
C LEU A 242 13.67 -13.35 -3.34
N LEU A 243 14.46 -13.32 -4.42
CA LEU A 243 14.12 -14.03 -5.66
C LEU A 243 14.11 -15.55 -5.53
N LYS A 244 14.96 -16.12 -4.66
CA LYS A 244 14.90 -17.55 -4.34
C LYS A 244 13.60 -17.95 -3.64
N GLN A 245 12.94 -16.99 -3.01
CA GLN A 245 11.67 -17.17 -2.29
C GLN A 245 10.45 -16.77 -3.13
N ASP A 246 10.67 -16.33 -4.38
CA ASP A 246 9.59 -15.88 -5.24
C ASP A 246 8.77 -17.07 -5.73
N THR A 247 7.60 -17.25 -5.11
CA THR A 247 6.61 -18.24 -5.53
C THR A 247 5.46 -17.60 -6.32
N THR A 248 5.61 -16.34 -6.73
CA THR A 248 4.53 -15.60 -7.37
C THR A 248 4.35 -16.07 -8.82
N THR A 249 3.10 -16.03 -9.28
CA THR A 249 2.74 -16.39 -10.66
C THR A 249 2.14 -15.16 -11.32
N GLY A 250 2.74 -14.71 -12.43
CA GLY A 250 2.27 -13.57 -13.21
C GLY A 250 2.78 -12.20 -12.78
N GLU A 251 3.61 -12.11 -11.73
CA GLU A 251 4.26 -10.85 -11.33
C GLU A 251 5.57 -10.67 -12.09
N THR A 252 5.90 -9.43 -12.43
CA THR A 252 7.26 -9.16 -12.90
C THR A 252 8.22 -9.20 -11.71
N GLN A 253 9.43 -9.67 -11.94
CA GLN A 253 10.49 -9.70 -10.93
C GLN A 253 10.67 -8.34 -10.22
N THR A 254 10.58 -7.25 -10.98
CA THR A 254 10.69 -5.88 -10.45
C THR A 254 9.55 -5.54 -9.50
N GLU A 255 8.33 -5.93 -9.85
CA GLU A 255 7.14 -5.67 -9.03
C GLU A 255 7.21 -6.44 -7.70
N TYR A 256 7.62 -7.71 -7.77
CA TYR A 256 7.86 -8.55 -6.60
C TYR A 256 8.94 -7.94 -5.67
N LEU A 257 10.07 -7.51 -6.24
CA LEU A 257 11.17 -6.91 -5.48
C LEU A 257 10.78 -5.56 -4.87
N PHE A 258 10.07 -4.71 -5.62
CA PHE A 258 9.58 -3.43 -5.11
C PHE A 258 8.61 -3.64 -3.95
N TRP A 259 7.67 -4.59 -4.09
CA TRP A 259 6.74 -4.96 -3.04
C TRP A 259 7.44 -5.51 -1.79
N SER A 260 8.36 -6.43 -1.97
CA SER A 260 9.10 -7.03 -0.85
C SER A 260 9.94 -5.99 -0.11
N ALA A 261 10.58 -5.07 -0.84
CA ALA A 261 11.30 -3.95 -0.23
C ALA A 261 10.38 -3.01 0.56
N ASN A 262 9.18 -2.72 0.05
CA ASN A 262 8.17 -1.94 0.76
C ASN A 262 7.83 -2.56 2.13
N LEU A 263 7.68 -3.89 2.20
CA LEU A 263 7.42 -4.59 3.47
C LEU A 263 8.58 -4.42 4.45
N LEU A 264 9.83 -4.53 3.97
CA LEU A 264 11.04 -4.43 4.79
C LEU A 264 11.23 -3.03 5.39
N VAL A 265 10.96 -1.98 4.61
CA VAL A 265 11.19 -0.60 5.06
C VAL A 265 10.02 -0.01 5.85
N LEU A 266 8.79 -0.51 5.64
CA LEU A 266 7.58 0.04 6.26
C LEU A 266 7.15 -0.71 7.54
N ASP A 267 7.03 -2.04 7.46
CA ASP A 267 6.23 -2.81 8.41
C ASP A 267 7.06 -3.77 9.27
N MET A 268 8.27 -4.12 8.82
CA MET A 268 9.06 -5.21 9.39
C MET A 268 10.12 -4.74 10.41
N PRO A 269 10.32 -5.48 11.51
CA PRO A 269 11.38 -5.24 12.48
C PRO A 269 12.73 -5.79 11.99
N VAL A 270 13.26 -5.19 10.92
CA VAL A 270 14.61 -5.50 10.43
C VAL A 270 15.62 -4.48 10.92
N THR A 271 16.92 -4.77 10.79
CA THR A 271 17.96 -3.82 11.18
C THR A 271 18.00 -2.61 10.23
N PRO A 272 18.55 -1.46 10.64
CA PRO A 272 18.72 -0.32 9.74
C PRO A 272 19.55 -0.65 8.50
N GLU A 273 20.53 -1.54 8.60
CA GLU A 273 21.36 -1.97 7.47
C GLU A 273 20.54 -2.77 6.45
N VAL A 274 19.62 -3.64 6.90
CA VAL A 274 18.68 -4.35 6.01
C VAL A 274 17.69 -3.37 5.38
N ARG A 275 17.19 -2.37 6.13
CA ARG A 275 16.36 -1.29 5.54
C ARG A 275 17.13 -0.52 4.46
N ALA A 276 18.39 -0.16 4.73
CA ALA A 276 19.25 0.52 3.77
C ALA A 276 19.49 -0.34 2.53
N ALA A 277 19.73 -1.64 2.70
CA ALA A 277 19.87 -2.60 1.61
C ALA A 277 18.60 -2.67 0.75
N ALA A 278 17.42 -2.68 1.36
CA ALA A 278 16.15 -2.66 0.64
C ALA A 278 15.96 -1.38 -0.18
N TYR A 279 16.32 -0.22 0.36
CA TYR A 279 16.32 1.05 -0.39
C TYR A 279 17.31 1.06 -1.56
N ARG A 280 18.57 0.62 -1.34
CA ARG A 280 19.59 0.50 -2.40
C ARG A 280 19.17 -0.48 -3.48
N MET A 281 18.52 -1.59 -3.10
CA MET A 281 17.94 -2.55 -4.04
C MET A 281 16.85 -1.91 -4.89
N MET A 282 15.90 -1.18 -4.28
CA MET A 282 14.86 -0.44 -5.02
C MET A 282 15.46 0.61 -5.96
N ALA A 283 16.55 1.27 -5.56
CA ALA A 283 17.22 2.28 -6.38
C ALA A 283 17.77 1.70 -7.70
N GLY A 284 18.10 0.40 -7.72
CA GLY A 284 18.56 -0.32 -8.92
C GLY A 284 17.44 -0.93 -9.77
N LEU A 285 16.17 -0.78 -9.39
CA LEU A 285 15.04 -1.34 -10.13
C LEU A 285 14.63 -0.42 -11.29
N LYS A 286 14.51 -0.99 -12.49
CA LYS A 286 14.00 -0.27 -13.67
C LYS A 286 12.50 0.04 -13.50
N GLY A 287 12.08 1.24 -13.88
CA GLY A 287 10.66 1.64 -13.82
C GLY A 287 10.19 2.17 -12.46
N VAL A 288 11.07 2.26 -11.46
CA VAL A 288 10.81 3.03 -10.24
C VAL A 288 10.98 4.51 -10.55
N THR A 289 9.99 5.30 -10.18
CA THR A 289 9.90 6.75 -10.46
C THR A 289 9.70 7.51 -9.17
N THR A 290 10.07 8.80 -9.13
CA THR A 290 9.76 9.68 -8.00
C THR A 290 8.51 10.48 -8.32
N LEU A 291 7.70 10.74 -7.29
CA LEU A 291 6.55 11.63 -7.37
C LEU A 291 6.81 12.95 -6.63
N GLY A 292 8.04 13.16 -6.15
CA GLY A 292 8.39 14.33 -5.34
C GLY A 292 7.71 14.32 -3.96
N GLN A 293 7.41 15.52 -3.47
CA GLN A 293 6.72 15.71 -2.20
C GLN A 293 5.25 15.30 -2.31
N VAL A 294 4.77 14.57 -1.31
CA VAL A 294 3.38 14.14 -1.21
C VAL A 294 2.88 14.31 0.23
N THR A 295 1.56 14.31 0.37
CA THR A 295 0.88 14.29 1.66
C THR A 295 0.06 13.00 1.74
N ASP A 296 0.22 12.22 2.81
CA ASP A 296 -0.53 10.99 3.00
C ASP A 296 -1.98 11.23 3.47
N GLN A 297 -2.75 10.15 3.67
CA GLN A 297 -4.16 10.22 4.06
C GLN A 297 -4.43 10.74 5.47
N GLN A 298 -3.38 10.95 6.29
CA GLN A 298 -3.44 11.59 7.62
C GLN A 298 -2.87 13.02 7.60
N GLY A 299 -2.47 13.54 6.43
CA GLY A 299 -1.90 14.88 6.32
C GLY A 299 -0.39 14.95 6.57
N ARG A 300 0.30 13.81 6.73
CA ARG A 300 1.75 13.79 6.95
C ARG A 300 2.48 14.04 5.64
N LYS A 301 3.44 14.96 5.67
CA LYS A 301 4.29 15.28 4.51
C LYS A 301 5.44 14.29 4.40
N GLY A 302 5.74 13.87 3.18
CA GLY A 302 6.90 13.04 2.87
C GLY A 302 7.27 13.13 1.40
N VAL A 303 8.12 12.21 0.97
CA VAL A 303 8.47 12.03 -0.44
C VAL A 303 8.03 10.65 -0.88
N ALA A 304 7.63 10.52 -2.15
CA ALA A 304 7.17 9.26 -2.70
C ALA A 304 8.03 8.74 -3.85
N VAL A 305 8.26 7.43 -3.83
CA VAL A 305 8.62 6.66 -5.02
C VAL A 305 7.49 5.76 -5.43
N ALA A 306 7.40 5.46 -6.71
CA ALA A 306 6.33 4.68 -7.27
C ALA A 306 6.83 3.68 -8.31
N TYR A 307 6.21 2.50 -8.30
CA TYR A 307 6.31 1.54 -9.39
C TYR A 307 4.94 1.42 -10.06
N THR A 308 4.91 1.62 -11.38
CA THR A 308 3.68 1.52 -12.17
C THR A 308 3.71 0.22 -12.96
N ARG A 309 2.69 -0.60 -12.75
CA ARG A 309 2.46 -1.83 -13.51
C ARG A 309 1.30 -1.65 -14.47
N ARG A 310 1.34 -2.40 -15.57
CA ARG A 310 0.19 -2.56 -16.47
C ARG A 310 -0.53 -3.85 -16.10
N GLY A 311 -1.78 -3.72 -15.64
CA GLY A 311 -2.67 -4.85 -15.38
C GLY A 311 -3.24 -5.43 -16.67
N ASP A 312 -3.82 -6.63 -16.56
CA ASP A 312 -4.32 -7.43 -17.69
C ASP A 312 -5.41 -6.74 -18.51
N ALA A 313 -6.19 -5.87 -17.88
CA ALA A 313 -7.24 -5.08 -18.51
C ALA A 313 -6.71 -3.83 -19.24
N GLY A 314 -5.39 -3.65 -19.32
CA GLY A 314 -4.74 -2.45 -19.87
C GLY A 314 -4.82 -1.23 -18.94
N THR A 315 -5.32 -1.41 -17.72
CA THR A 315 -5.28 -0.41 -16.66
C THR A 315 -3.90 -0.35 -16.02
N LEU A 316 -3.50 0.82 -15.56
CA LEU A 316 -2.24 1.06 -14.88
C LEU A 316 -2.49 1.11 -13.38
N GLY A 317 -1.88 0.17 -12.65
CA GLY A 317 -1.82 0.18 -11.20
C GLY A 317 -0.49 0.79 -10.75
N GLN A 318 -0.50 1.58 -9.70
CA GLN A 318 0.71 2.19 -9.16
C GLN A 318 0.80 1.95 -7.66
N VAL A 319 1.91 1.36 -7.23
CA VAL A 319 2.26 1.21 -5.82
C VAL A 319 3.18 2.37 -5.46
N ARG A 320 2.85 3.10 -4.40
CA ARG A 320 3.63 4.23 -3.89
C ARG A 320 4.15 3.90 -2.50
N LEU A 321 5.43 4.15 -2.27
CA LEU A 321 6.06 4.15 -0.95
C LEU A 321 6.31 5.60 -0.54
N ILE A 322 5.87 5.99 0.65
CA ILE A 322 6.06 7.33 1.21
C ILE A 322 6.93 7.24 2.46
N PHE A 323 7.97 8.08 2.51
CA PHE A 323 8.93 8.12 3.61
C PHE A 323 9.35 9.56 3.94
N ASP A 324 9.89 9.77 5.14
CA ASP A 324 10.50 11.04 5.53
C ASP A 324 11.88 11.14 4.88
N PRO A 325 12.13 12.16 4.02
CA PRO A 325 13.42 12.30 3.33
C PRO A 325 14.60 12.59 4.29
N ARG A 326 14.33 13.06 5.51
CA ARG A 326 15.36 13.41 6.51
C ARG A 326 15.89 12.20 7.26
N THR A 327 15.01 11.24 7.56
CA THR A 327 15.34 10.04 8.35
C THR A 327 15.41 8.77 7.50
N GLY A 328 14.79 8.75 6.32
CA GLY A 328 14.60 7.54 5.52
C GLY A 328 13.50 6.63 6.07
N GLN A 329 12.78 7.03 7.11
CA GLN A 329 11.71 6.22 7.70
C GLN A 329 10.47 6.20 6.81
N ALA A 330 10.11 5.02 6.29
CA ALA A 330 8.84 4.85 5.60
C ALA A 330 7.68 4.85 6.59
N PHE A 331 6.58 5.48 6.19
CA PHE A 331 5.41 5.61 7.05
C PHE A 331 4.07 5.39 6.33
N ALA A 332 4.08 5.28 5.00
CA ALA A 332 2.89 4.94 4.25
C ALA A 332 3.20 4.18 2.96
N ARG A 333 2.22 3.37 2.54
CA ARG A 333 2.16 2.73 1.24
C ARG A 333 0.77 2.91 0.66
N GLU A 334 0.68 3.27 -0.60
CA GLU A 334 -0.59 3.51 -1.29
C GLU A 334 -0.67 2.73 -2.60
N PHE A 335 -1.90 2.38 -2.97
CA PHE A 335 -2.23 1.78 -4.25
C PHE A 335 -3.17 2.70 -5.01
N TRP A 336 -2.77 3.01 -6.23
CA TRP A 336 -3.51 3.90 -7.12
C TRP A 336 -3.87 3.18 -8.41
N ASN A 337 -5.08 3.43 -8.89
CA ASN A 337 -5.52 3.07 -10.23
C ASN A 337 -5.43 4.30 -11.11
N LEU A 338 -4.48 4.32 -12.06
CA LEU A 338 -4.28 5.44 -12.98
C LEU A 338 -5.18 5.34 -14.24
N GLY A 339 -6.04 4.33 -14.33
CA GLY A 339 -6.85 4.10 -15.52
C GLY A 339 -5.98 3.66 -16.69
N LYS A 340 -6.23 4.16 -17.91
CA LYS A 340 -5.51 3.74 -19.12
C LYS A 340 -4.21 4.50 -19.40
N SER A 341 -3.97 5.61 -18.69
CA SER A 341 -2.80 6.48 -18.91
C SER A 341 -2.26 6.99 -17.59
N ALA A 342 -0.93 7.04 -17.46
CA ALA A 342 -0.25 7.60 -16.29
C ALA A 342 -0.39 9.13 -16.17
N SER A 343 -0.93 9.80 -17.20
CA SER A 343 -1.20 11.25 -17.21
C SER A 343 -2.49 11.65 -16.50
N GLY A 344 -3.34 10.70 -16.11
CA GLY A 344 -4.55 10.98 -15.35
C GLY A 344 -4.25 11.21 -13.87
N GLN A 345 -5.16 11.90 -13.16
CA GLN A 345 -5.06 12.16 -11.71
C GLN A 345 -5.03 10.87 -10.87
N GLY A 346 -5.51 9.76 -11.44
CA GLY A 346 -5.61 8.46 -10.77
C GLY A 346 -6.65 8.44 -9.65
N LYS A 347 -6.99 7.24 -9.18
CA LYS A 347 -7.88 7.04 -8.03
C LYS A 347 -7.17 6.20 -6.97
N LEU A 348 -7.15 6.68 -5.74
CA LEU A 348 -6.71 5.89 -4.59
C LEU A 348 -7.60 4.64 -4.48
N THR A 349 -6.98 3.47 -4.42
CA THR A 349 -7.65 2.18 -4.27
C THR A 349 -7.55 1.70 -2.83
N SER A 350 -6.35 1.80 -2.23
CA SER A 350 -6.13 1.48 -0.83
C SER A 350 -4.84 2.11 -0.32
N TYR A 351 -4.68 2.14 1.00
CA TYR A 351 -3.46 2.57 1.66
C TYR A 351 -3.20 1.78 2.95
N THR A 352 -1.96 1.84 3.41
CA THR A 352 -1.52 1.47 4.76
C THR A 352 -0.66 2.61 5.29
N LEU A 353 -0.98 3.12 6.46
CA LEU A 353 -0.19 4.08 7.22
C LEU A 353 0.34 3.38 8.46
N VAL A 354 1.63 3.50 8.75
CA VAL A 354 2.20 3.12 10.05
C VAL A 354 2.11 4.35 10.96
N THR A 355 1.35 4.23 12.05
CA THR A 355 1.19 5.31 13.05
C THR A 355 2.18 5.18 14.20
N SER A 356 2.56 3.95 14.55
CA SER A 356 3.64 3.68 15.49
C SER A 356 4.18 2.27 15.28
N ALA A 357 5.48 2.07 15.49
CA ALA A 357 6.10 0.76 15.50
C ALA A 357 7.24 0.72 16.53
N ALA A 358 7.23 -0.26 17.43
CA ALA A 358 8.21 -0.37 18.51
C ALA A 358 8.30 -1.78 19.08
N TRP A 359 9.45 -2.10 19.67
CA TRP A 359 9.60 -3.29 20.50
C TRP A 359 8.90 -3.11 21.85
N SER A 360 8.32 -4.20 22.37
CA SER A 360 7.67 -4.22 23.67
C SER A 360 7.87 -5.56 24.37
N SER A 361 8.12 -5.51 25.67
CA SER A 361 8.10 -6.69 26.55
C SER A 361 6.85 -6.75 27.43
N ALA A 362 5.94 -5.78 27.27
CA ALA A 362 4.68 -5.75 28.01
C ALA A 362 3.75 -6.90 27.58
N THR A 363 2.82 -7.23 28.47
CA THR A 363 1.74 -8.17 28.15
C THR A 363 0.77 -7.53 27.16
N PRO A 364 0.43 -8.20 26.05
CA PRO A 364 -0.58 -7.71 25.11
C PRO A 364 -1.93 -7.49 25.79
N PRO A 365 -2.71 -6.45 25.42
CA PRO A 365 -4.04 -6.21 25.98
C PRO A 365 -5.00 -7.40 25.83
N GLU A 366 -6.03 -7.47 26.66
CA GLU A 366 -7.04 -8.54 26.56
C GLU A 366 -8.21 -8.21 25.62
N LYS A 367 -8.50 -6.92 25.38
CA LYS A 367 -9.63 -6.46 24.55
C LYS A 367 -9.25 -5.25 23.71
#